data_AF-A0A849PPZ0-F1
#
_entry.id   AF-A0A849PPZ0-F1
#
_cell.length_a   1.000
_cell.length_b   1.000
_cell.length_c   1.000
_cell.angle_alpha   90.00
_cell.angle_beta   90.00
_cell.angle_gamma   90.00
#
_symmetry.space_group_name_H-M   'P 1'
#
loop_
_entity.id
_entity.type
_entity.pdbx_description
1 polymer ?
#
loop_
_entity_poly.entity_id
_entity_poly.type
_entity_poly.pdbx_seq_one_letter_code
_entity_poly.pdbx_strand_id
1 'polypeptide(L)'
;MVNFEKLYQKVGLLIIERCHGAIKITKHGKIIQVYDTKRHIWSDGLAGLIIKEECKNANLRDWEFANVRSYVIKELLGKSEK
;
A
#
# COMPACT_ATOMS: atom_id res chain seq x y z
N MET A 1 16.84 -17.74 -6.22
CA MET A 1 16.91 -16.45 -5.50
C MET A 1 15.51 -15.85 -5.48
N VAL A 2 14.98 -15.51 -4.30
CA VAL A 2 13.70 -14.80 -4.20
C VAL A 2 13.92 -13.38 -4.72
N ASN A 3 13.16 -12.98 -5.74
CA ASN A 3 13.25 -11.63 -6.26
C ASN A 3 12.41 -10.69 -5.37
N PHE A 4 13.08 -10.05 -4.41
CA PHE A 4 12.44 -9.18 -3.42
C PHE A 4 11.68 -8.02 -4.05
N GLU A 5 12.13 -7.49 -5.20
CA GLU A 5 11.41 -6.43 -5.90
C GLU A 5 10.01 -6.88 -6.37
N LYS A 6 9.92 -8.08 -6.96
CA LYS A 6 8.64 -8.67 -7.35
C LYS A 6 7.74 -8.94 -6.14
N LEU A 7 8.34 -9.33 -5.01
CA LEU A 7 7.61 -9.55 -3.77
C LEU A 7 7.02 -8.24 -3.25
N TYR A 8 7.81 -7.17 -3.18
CA TYR A 8 7.32 -5.86 -2.71
C TYR A 8 6.25 -5.28 -3.61
N GLN A 9 6.41 -5.40 -4.93
CA GLN A 9 5.39 -5.00 -5.88
C GLN A 9 4.09 -5.77 -5.68
N LYS A 10 4.16 -7.11 -5.52
CA LYS A 10 3.00 -7.96 -5.27
C LYS A 10 2.28 -7.59 -3.98
N VAL A 11 3.01 -7.37 -2.89
CA VAL A 11 2.43 -6.95 -1.61
C VAL A 11 1.80 -5.55 -1.73
N GLY A 12 2.44 -4.64 -2.47
CA GLY A 12 1.88 -3.33 -2.78
C GLY A 12 0.53 -3.40 -3.52
N LEU A 13 0.43 -4.28 -4.52
CA LEU A 13 -0.83 -4.53 -5.24
C LEU A 13 -1.91 -5.09 -4.32
N LEU A 14 -1.58 -6.05 -3.46
CA LEU A 14 -2.53 -6.60 -2.48
C LEU A 14 -3.08 -5.54 -1.53
N ILE A 15 -2.26 -4.56 -1.13
CA ILE A 15 -2.70 -3.43 -0.30
C ILE A 15 -3.71 -2.56 -1.06
N ILE A 16 -3.43 -2.27 -2.34
CA ILE A 16 -4.32 -1.48 -3.20
C ILE A 16 -5.64 -2.23 -3.43
N GLU A 17 -5.56 -3.53 -3.73
CA GLU A 17 -6.73 -4.41 -3.91
C GLU A 17 -7.55 -4.52 -2.64
N ARG A 18 -6.92 -4.68 -1.46
CA ARG A 18 -7.61 -4.66 -0.15
C ARG A 18 -8.36 -3.34 0.05
N CYS A 19 -7.83 -2.24 -0.44
CA CYS A 19 -8.53 -0.96 -0.36
C CYS A 19 -9.52 -0.75 -1.50
N HIS A 20 -9.77 -1.73 -2.38
CA HIS A 20 -10.56 -1.59 -3.63
C HIS A 20 -10.11 -0.39 -4.50
N GLY A 21 -8.83 -0.01 -4.41
CA GLY A 21 -8.32 1.21 -5.06
C GLY A 21 -8.85 2.52 -4.46
N ALA A 22 -9.67 2.47 -3.40
CA ALA A 22 -10.18 3.60 -2.65
C ALA A 22 -9.11 4.13 -1.68
N ILE A 23 -7.99 4.57 -2.26
CA ILE A 23 -6.87 5.22 -1.58
C ILE A 23 -6.74 6.63 -2.14
N LYS A 24 -6.97 7.63 -1.30
CA LYS A 24 -6.80 9.04 -1.63
C LYS A 24 -5.37 9.46 -1.37
N ILE A 25 -4.68 9.91 -2.42
CA ILE A 25 -3.28 10.34 -2.37
C ILE A 25 -3.15 11.78 -2.91
N THR A 26 -2.21 12.57 -2.37
CA THR A 26 -1.85 13.87 -2.95
C THR A 26 -0.92 13.68 -4.15
N LYS A 27 -0.83 14.71 -5.00
CA LYS A 27 0.15 14.76 -6.11
C LYS A 27 1.62 14.59 -5.65
N HIS A 28 1.92 14.87 -4.38
CA HIS A 28 3.25 14.71 -3.80
C HIS A 28 3.46 13.33 -3.14
N GLY A 29 2.54 12.38 -3.31
CA GLY A 29 2.70 11.02 -2.79
C GLY A 29 2.30 10.83 -1.32
N LYS A 30 1.63 11.81 -0.70
CA LYS A 30 1.10 11.66 0.67
C LYS A 30 -0.26 10.97 0.61
N ILE A 31 -0.37 9.78 1.19
CA ILE A 31 -1.66 9.09 1.38
C ILE A 31 -2.44 9.85 2.45
N ILE A 32 -3.63 10.31 2.08
CA ILE A 32 -4.53 11.10 2.94
C ILE A 32 -5.53 10.19 3.60
N GLN A 33 -6.19 9.32 2.81
CA GLN A 33 -7.35 8.57 3.27
C GLN A 33 -7.37 7.20 2.60
N VAL A 34 -7.79 6.17 3.33
CA VAL A 34 -7.93 4.80 2.82
C VAL A 34 -9.25 4.22 3.25
N TYR A 35 -9.87 3.45 2.37
CA TYR A 35 -10.97 2.57 2.72
C TYR A 35 -10.43 1.18 3.03
N ASP A 36 -10.63 0.67 4.25
CA ASP A 36 -10.29 -0.72 4.57
C ASP A 36 -11.52 -1.61 4.37
N THR A 37 -11.44 -2.54 3.44
CA THR A 37 -12.54 -3.50 3.19
C THR A 37 -12.70 -4.52 4.32
N LYS A 38 -11.65 -4.85 5.08
CA LYS A 38 -11.76 -5.79 6.20
C LYS A 38 -12.55 -5.19 7.36
N ARG A 39 -12.43 -3.88 7.55
CA ARG A 39 -13.07 -3.15 8.66
C ARG A 39 -14.28 -2.33 8.21
N HIS A 40 -14.53 -2.25 6.90
CA HIS A 40 -15.58 -1.45 6.26
C HIS A 40 -15.60 0.03 6.72
N ILE A 41 -14.42 0.66 6.81
CA ILE A 41 -14.28 2.05 7.28
C ILE A 41 -13.34 2.88 6.41
N TRP A 42 -13.65 4.18 6.32
CA TRP A 42 -12.74 5.21 5.83
C TRP A 42 -11.91 5.76 6.97
N SER A 43 -10.60 5.92 6.77
CA SER A 43 -9.75 6.55 7.76
C SER A 43 -8.55 7.24 7.14
N ASP A 44 -8.21 8.41 7.70
CA ASP A 44 -7.04 9.20 7.30
C ASP A 44 -5.72 8.66 7.90
N GLY A 45 -5.79 7.75 8.88
CA GLY A 45 -4.61 7.21 9.59
C GLY A 45 -4.33 5.73 9.35
N LEU A 46 -5.26 4.98 8.75
CA LEU A 46 -5.15 3.52 8.63
C LEU A 46 -4.16 3.07 7.56
N ALA A 47 -3.76 3.94 6.62
CA ALA A 47 -2.89 3.56 5.51
C ALA A 47 -1.60 2.87 5.98
N GLY A 48 -0.93 3.43 6.99
CA GLY A 48 0.28 2.85 7.57
C GLY A 48 0.03 1.52 8.28
N LEU A 49 -1.13 1.37 8.92
CA LEU A 49 -1.51 0.14 9.61
C LEU A 49 -1.84 -0.98 8.62
N ILE A 50 -2.57 -0.69 7.54
CA ILE A 50 -2.87 -1.66 6.48
C ILE A 50 -1.59 -2.15 5.82
N ILE A 51 -0.68 -1.23 5.47
CA ILE A 51 0.63 -1.59 4.89
C ILE A 51 1.39 -2.50 5.86
N LYS A 52 1.44 -2.14 7.15
CA LYS A 52 2.12 -2.95 8.18
C LYS A 52 1.49 -4.35 8.33
N GLU A 53 0.17 -4.46 8.34
CA GLU A 53 -0.54 -5.73 8.42
C GLU A 53 -0.22 -6.63 7.22
N GLU A 54 -0.35 -6.10 5.99
CA GLU A 54 -0.11 -6.90 4.79
C GLU A 54 1.37 -7.28 4.61
N CYS A 55 2.30 -6.40 4.98
CA CYS A 55 3.73 -6.75 4.99
C CYS A 55 4.06 -7.84 6.02
N LYS A 56 3.44 -7.81 7.21
CA LYS A 56 3.60 -8.88 8.21
C LYS A 56 3.01 -10.21 7.72
N ASN A 57 1.85 -10.18 7.06
CA ASN A 57 1.24 -11.37 6.45
C ASN A 57 2.16 -11.98 5.37
N ALA A 58 2.91 -11.14 4.66
CA ALA A 58 3.91 -11.55 3.67
C ALA A 58 5.28 -11.91 4.28
N ASN A 59 5.40 -11.95 5.62
CA ASN A 59 6.63 -12.25 6.36
C ASN A 59 7.80 -11.30 6.03
N LEU A 60 7.50 -10.03 5.75
CA LEU A 60 8.49 -8.98 5.52
C LEU A 60 8.96 -8.37 6.84
N ARG A 61 10.22 -7.92 6.88
CA ARG A 61 10.81 -7.21 8.02
C ARG A 61 10.39 -5.74 8.03
N ASP A 62 10.38 -5.09 9.20
CA ASP A 62 9.89 -3.71 9.34
C ASP A 62 10.61 -2.70 8.43
N TRP A 63 11.91 -2.90 8.17
CA TRP A 63 12.66 -2.04 7.25
C TRP A 63 12.22 -2.17 5.77
N GLU A 64 11.59 -3.29 5.41
CA GLU A 64 11.07 -3.54 4.05
C GLU A 64 9.74 -2.80 3.80
N PHE A 65 9.04 -2.37 4.86
CA PHE A 65 7.74 -1.70 4.74
C PHE A 65 7.87 -0.37 4.00
N ALA A 66 9.00 0.33 4.17
CA ALA A 66 9.28 1.56 3.44
C ALA A 66 9.36 1.33 1.92
N ASN A 67 9.94 0.20 1.49
CA ASN A 67 10.02 -0.16 0.08
C ASN A 67 8.63 -0.47 -0.48
N VAL A 68 7.83 -1.28 0.22
CA VAL A 68 6.45 -1.58 -0.17
C VAL A 68 5.60 -0.32 -0.25
N ARG A 69 5.70 0.57 0.74
CA ARG A 69 5.00 1.87 0.73
C ARG A 69 5.37 2.71 -0.50
N SER A 70 6.66 2.74 -0.86
CA SER A 70 7.12 3.45 -2.05
C SER A 70 6.49 2.89 -3.33
N TYR A 71 6.37 1.56 -3.46
CA TYR A 71 5.66 0.93 -4.57
C TYR A 71 4.18 1.28 -4.60
N VAL A 72 3.49 1.23 -3.45
CA VAL A 72 2.07 1.63 -3.37
C VAL A 72 1.87 3.06 -3.85
N ILE A 73 2.72 4.00 -3.42
CA ILE A 73 2.65 5.39 -3.85
C ILE A 73 2.91 5.51 -5.37
N LYS A 74 3.94 4.84 -5.90
CA LYS A 74 4.25 4.84 -7.33
C LYS A 74 3.11 4.28 -8.18
N GLU A 75 2.51 3.17 -7.77
CA GLU A 75 1.37 2.57 -8.47
C GLU A 75 0.15 3.50 -8.48
N LEU A 76 -0.14 4.16 -7.34
CA LEU A 76 -1.26 5.10 -7.24
C LEU A 76 -1.03 6.39 -8.05
N LEU A 77 0.19 6.94 -8.02
CA LEU A 77 0.55 8.12 -8.81
C LEU A 77 0.62 7.80 -10.31
N GLY A 78 1.21 6.66 -10.68
CA GLY A 78 1.31 6.22 -12.07
C GLY A 78 -0.05 5.91 -12.70
N LYS A 79 -1.08 5.58 -11.90
CA LYS A 79 -2.48 5.51 -12.34
C LYS A 79 -3.15 6.89 -12.47
N SER A 80 -2.67 7.91 -11.77
CA SER A 80 -3.24 9.26 -11.82
C SER A 80 -2.79 10.08 -13.05
N GLU A 81 -1.74 9.64 -13.75
CA GLU A 81 -1.20 10.29 -14.96
C GLU A 81 -1.68 9.64 -16.27
N LYS A 82 -2.62 8.68 -16.23
CA LYS A 82 -3.21 8.03 -17.42
C LYS A 82 -4.66 8.40 -17.62
#